data_AF-A0A7S2IW43-F1
#
_entry.id   AF-A0A7S2IW43-F1
#
_cell.length_a   1.000
_cell.length_b   1.000
_cell.length_c   1.000
_cell.angle_alpha   90.00
_cell.angle_beta   90.00
_cell.angle_gamma   90.00
#
_symmetry.space_group_name_H-M   'P 1'
#
loop_
_entity.id
_entity.type
_entity.pdbx_description
1 polymer ?
#
loop_
_entity_poly.entity_id
_entity_poly.type
_entity_poly.pdbx_seq_one_letter_code
_entity_poly.pdbx_strand_id
1 'polypeptide(L)'
;SEAGTQEMQNELEDFYDYHGSTREITERIKDPKQKVGALLRFFDADRDGLLSREELGKLWTAATGQDLTDQHYLGACGKVGAQPEQGIDEEALASLYNEGLADLDTHFAVLQDLLTRKLLGKKGKDQQGEEEDGDDA
;
A
#
# COMPACT_ATOMS: atom_id res chain seq x y z
N SER A 1 -34.66 -26.31 -5.89
CA SER A 1 -33.64 -26.40 -4.83
C SER A 1 -32.68 -25.25 -5.02
N GLU A 2 -33.04 -24.09 -4.47
CA GLU A 2 -32.38 -22.79 -4.72
C GLU A 2 -31.70 -22.33 -3.43
N ALA A 3 -30.80 -23.16 -2.91
CA ALA A 3 -30.11 -22.92 -1.65
C ALA A 3 -28.59 -23.12 -1.82
N GLY A 4 -28.03 -22.61 -2.92
CA GLY A 4 -26.61 -22.79 -3.25
C GLY A 4 -25.83 -21.50 -3.52
N THR A 5 -26.50 -20.34 -3.53
CA THR A 5 -25.89 -19.05 -3.93
C THR A 5 -25.80 -18.03 -2.81
N GLN A 6 -26.47 -18.24 -1.67
CA GLN A 6 -26.42 -17.31 -0.54
C GLN A 6 -25.20 -17.53 0.38
N GLU A 7 -24.72 -18.79 0.52
CA GLU A 7 -23.58 -19.09 1.42
C GLU A 7 -22.24 -18.55 0.89
N MET A 8 -22.08 -18.44 -0.42
CA MET A 8 -20.86 -17.91 -1.05
C MET A 8 -20.70 -16.39 -0.88
N GLN A 9 -21.78 -15.67 -0.54
CA GLN A 9 -21.73 -14.23 -0.28
C GLN A 9 -21.22 -13.93 1.15
N ASN A 10 -21.49 -14.81 2.12
CA ASN A 10 -20.98 -14.67 3.49
C ASN A 10 -19.49 -15.01 3.62
N GLU A 11 -18.95 -15.95 2.84
CA GLU A 11 -17.51 -16.25 2.86
C GLU A 11 -16.66 -15.13 2.25
N LEU A 12 -17.26 -14.29 1.40
CA LEU A 12 -16.61 -13.08 0.90
C LEU A 12 -16.58 -11.96 1.95
N GLU A 13 -17.57 -11.88 2.84
CA GLU A 13 -17.62 -10.90 3.94
C GLU A 13 -16.54 -11.14 5.00
N ASP A 14 -16.20 -12.40 5.30
CA ASP A 14 -15.11 -12.75 6.23
C ASP A 14 -13.73 -12.33 5.68
N PHE A 15 -13.58 -12.28 4.36
CA PHE A 15 -12.40 -11.73 3.70
C PHE A 15 -12.31 -10.19 3.85
N TYR A 16 -13.42 -9.50 4.12
CA TYR A 16 -13.45 -8.06 4.36
C TYR A 16 -13.17 -7.66 5.82
N ASP A 17 -13.07 -8.61 6.76
CA ASP A 17 -12.46 -8.38 8.08
C ASP A 17 -10.92 -8.17 7.97
N TYR A 18 -10.34 -8.43 6.79
CA TYR A 18 -8.96 -8.06 6.45
C TYR A 18 -8.71 -6.53 6.46
N HIS A 19 -9.76 -5.71 6.43
CA HIS A 19 -9.65 -4.25 6.35
C HIS A 19 -9.52 -3.54 7.70
N GLY A 20 -10.01 -4.12 8.80
CA GLY A 20 -9.54 -3.76 10.14
C GLY A 20 -8.12 -4.28 10.38
N SER A 21 -7.84 -5.46 9.82
CA SER A 21 -6.56 -6.16 9.94
C SER A 21 -5.40 -5.38 9.31
N THR A 22 -5.49 -4.82 8.11
CA THR A 22 -4.33 -4.16 7.46
C THR A 22 -3.79 -2.94 8.22
N ARG A 23 -4.68 -2.12 8.80
CA ARG A 23 -4.26 -1.01 9.67
C ARG A 23 -3.75 -1.53 11.01
N GLU A 24 -4.49 -2.42 11.67
CA GLU A 24 -4.07 -2.99 12.95
C GLU A 24 -2.75 -3.77 12.85
N ILE A 25 -2.53 -4.48 11.75
CA ILE A 25 -1.29 -5.17 11.40
C ILE A 25 -0.17 -4.14 11.23
N THR A 26 -0.36 -3.08 10.43
CA THR A 26 0.69 -2.08 10.21
C THR A 26 1.01 -1.26 11.47
N GLU A 27 0.06 -1.06 12.39
CA GLU A 27 0.32 -0.44 13.71
C GLU A 27 1.15 -1.35 14.63
N ARG A 28 1.08 -2.67 14.44
CA ARG A 28 1.87 -3.65 15.21
C ARG A 28 3.25 -3.94 14.61
N ILE A 29 3.50 -3.52 13.37
CA ILE A 29 4.82 -3.68 12.73
C ILE A 29 5.84 -2.76 13.38
N LYS A 30 6.75 -3.36 14.15
CA LYS A 30 7.90 -2.67 14.76
C LYS A 30 9.23 -3.01 14.08
N ASP A 31 9.30 -4.18 13.46
CA ASP A 31 10.52 -4.67 12.83
C ASP A 31 10.82 -3.87 11.54
N PRO A 32 12.05 -3.35 11.37
CA PRO A 32 12.44 -2.59 10.20
C PRO A 32 12.24 -3.34 8.87
N LYS A 33 12.53 -4.65 8.83
CA LYS A 33 12.36 -5.43 7.59
C LYS A 33 10.89 -5.53 7.21
N GLN A 34 10.02 -5.77 8.19
CA GLN A 34 8.57 -5.79 7.96
C GLN A 34 8.03 -4.44 7.47
N LYS A 35 8.59 -3.30 7.93
CA LYS A 35 8.22 -1.98 7.41
C LYS A 35 8.61 -1.82 5.94
N VAL A 36 9.83 -2.24 5.59
CA VAL A 36 10.33 -2.20 4.20
C VAL A 36 9.46 -3.06 3.28
N GLY A 37 9.19 -4.31 3.65
CA GLY A 37 8.31 -5.19 2.86
C GLY A 37 6.89 -4.65 2.72
N ALA A 38 6.36 -3.98 3.75
CA ALA A 38 5.06 -3.33 3.69
C ALA A 38 5.04 -2.11 2.74
N LEU A 39 6.11 -1.31 2.74
CA LEU A 39 6.29 -0.20 1.80
C LEU A 39 6.37 -0.72 0.37
N LEU A 40 7.25 -1.70 0.12
CA LEU A 40 7.42 -2.31 -1.19
C LEU A 40 6.07 -2.82 -1.70
N ARG A 41 5.39 -3.70 -0.95
CA ARG A 41 4.10 -4.29 -1.34
C ARG A 41 2.99 -3.26 -1.61
N PHE A 42 3.05 -2.08 -0.99
CA PHE A 42 2.04 -1.05 -1.21
C PHE A 42 2.28 -0.22 -2.46
N PHE A 43 3.55 0.09 -2.75
CA PHE A 43 3.93 0.96 -3.86
C PHE A 43 4.27 0.21 -5.15
N ASP A 44 4.68 -1.06 -5.04
CA ASP A 44 4.82 -2.04 -6.12
C ASP A 44 3.43 -2.33 -6.71
N ALA A 45 3.12 -1.63 -7.79
CA ALA A 45 1.83 -1.62 -8.45
C ALA A 45 1.69 -2.80 -9.41
N ASP A 46 2.76 -3.17 -10.11
CA ASP A 46 2.76 -4.28 -11.05
C ASP A 46 3.11 -5.64 -10.43
N ARG A 47 3.56 -5.65 -9.16
CA ARG A 47 3.81 -6.82 -8.31
C ARG A 47 4.96 -7.68 -8.81
N ASP A 48 5.98 -7.07 -9.36
CA ASP A 48 7.21 -7.75 -9.76
C ASP A 48 8.24 -7.88 -8.61
N GLY A 49 7.94 -7.27 -7.45
CA GLY A 49 8.82 -7.26 -6.29
C GLY A 49 9.95 -6.23 -6.38
N LEU A 50 9.90 -5.33 -7.36
CA LEU A 50 10.86 -4.28 -7.60
C LEU A 50 10.13 -2.93 -7.59
N LEU A 51 10.82 -1.88 -7.15
CA LEU A 51 10.30 -0.52 -7.27
C LEU A 51 10.97 0.15 -8.46
N SER A 52 10.18 0.33 -9.51
CA SER A 52 10.54 1.15 -10.65
C SER A 52 10.69 2.62 -10.25
N ARG A 53 11.23 3.42 -11.17
CA ARG A 53 11.37 4.87 -11.02
C ARG A 53 10.07 5.57 -10.64
N GLU A 54 8.96 5.14 -11.24
CA GLU A 54 7.65 5.73 -11.04
C GLU A 54 7.06 5.36 -9.68
N GLU A 55 7.25 4.12 -9.25
CA GLU A 55 6.74 3.61 -7.97
C GLU A 55 7.52 4.15 -6.79
N LEU A 56 8.85 4.15 -6.88
CA LEU A 56 9.68 4.80 -5.88
C LEU A 56 9.42 6.32 -5.85
N GLY A 57 9.12 6.91 -7.01
CA GLY A 57 8.67 8.30 -7.11
C GLY A 57 7.39 8.55 -6.31
N LYS A 58 6.37 7.69 -6.44
CA LYS A 58 5.12 7.81 -5.65
C LYS A 58 5.39 7.69 -4.15
N LEU A 59 6.24 6.76 -3.73
CA LEU A 59 6.65 6.64 -2.33
C LEU A 59 7.33 7.93 -1.86
N TRP A 60 8.31 8.43 -2.62
CA TRP A 60 9.07 9.62 -2.29
C TRP A 60 8.21 10.88 -2.22
N THR A 61 7.33 11.08 -3.19
CA THR A 61 6.40 12.22 -3.22
C THR A 61 5.40 12.13 -2.06
N ALA A 62 4.91 10.93 -1.73
CA ALA A 62 4.04 10.76 -0.56
C ALA A 62 4.78 11.09 0.75
N ALA A 63 6.03 10.67 0.88
CA ALA A 63 6.81 10.84 2.10
C ALA A 63 7.33 12.27 2.30
N THR A 64 7.76 12.93 1.23
CA THR A 64 8.48 14.21 1.30
C THR A 64 7.68 15.38 0.74
N GLY A 65 6.61 15.12 0.00
CA GLY A 65 5.88 16.13 -0.77
C GLY A 65 6.64 16.64 -2.01
N GLN A 66 7.79 16.06 -2.35
CA GLN A 66 8.63 16.46 -3.47
C GLN A 66 8.71 15.34 -4.50
N ASP A 67 8.80 15.69 -5.78
CA ASP A 67 9.10 14.71 -6.82
C ASP A 67 10.51 14.15 -6.65
N LEU A 68 10.61 12.83 -6.69
CA LEU A 68 11.90 12.17 -6.89
C LEU A 68 12.42 12.61 -8.26
N THR A 69 13.68 12.99 -8.36
CA THR A 69 14.33 13.32 -9.65
C THR A 69 15.05 12.10 -10.18
N ASP A 70 15.32 12.05 -11.49
CA ASP A 70 16.09 10.95 -12.07
C ASP A 70 17.50 10.87 -11.49
N GLN A 71 18.10 12.02 -11.18
CA GLN A 71 19.40 12.05 -10.51
C GLN A 71 19.35 11.40 -9.11
N HIS A 72 18.29 11.65 -8.34
CA HIS A 72 18.12 11.02 -7.02
C HIS A 72 17.86 9.51 -7.15
N TYR A 73 17.04 9.10 -8.11
CA TYR A 73 16.79 7.68 -8.38
C TYR A 73 18.05 6.94 -8.82
N LEU A 74 18.77 7.47 -9.81
CA LEU A 74 20.04 6.90 -10.27
C LEU A 74 21.08 6.86 -9.14
N GLY A 75 21.11 7.89 -8.30
CA GLY A 75 21.96 7.94 -7.12
C GLY A 75 21.61 6.84 -6.12
N ALA A 76 20.32 6.62 -5.84
CA ALA A 76 19.85 5.54 -4.98
C ALA A 76 20.23 4.17 -5.55
N CYS A 77 19.93 3.90 -6.83
CA CYS A 77 20.31 2.65 -7.50
C CYS A 77 21.82 2.40 -7.44
N GLY A 78 22.63 3.41 -7.76
CA GLY A 78 24.10 3.30 -7.73
C GLY A 78 24.67 3.05 -6.34
N LYS A 79 23.99 3.49 -5.28
CA LYS A 79 24.42 3.24 -3.90
C LYS A 79 24.24 1.81 -3.44
N VAL A 80 23.17 1.17 -3.90
CA VAL A 80 22.81 -0.21 -3.52
C VAL A 80 23.13 -1.24 -4.58
N GLY A 81 23.77 -0.82 -5.69
CA GLY A 81 24.14 -1.69 -6.79
C GLY A 81 22.96 -2.17 -7.64
N ALA A 82 21.77 -1.57 -7.48
CA ALA A 82 20.59 -1.88 -8.27
C ALA A 82 20.71 -1.31 -9.69
N GLN A 83 20.10 -1.99 -10.65
CA GLN A 83 20.02 -1.51 -12.03
C GLN A 83 18.78 -0.62 -12.18
N PRO A 84 18.91 0.66 -12.61
CA PRO A 84 17.78 1.57 -12.73
C PRO A 84 16.63 1.06 -13.60
N GLU A 85 16.97 0.27 -14.63
CA GLU A 85 16.04 -0.35 -15.57
C GLU A 85 15.29 -1.57 -14.99
N GLN A 86 15.79 -2.16 -13.91
CA GLN A 86 15.16 -3.28 -13.21
C GLN A 86 14.35 -2.77 -12.01
N GLY A 87 14.83 -1.74 -11.32
CA GLY A 87 14.19 -1.23 -10.11
C GLY A 87 14.97 -1.60 -8.85
N ILE A 88 14.37 -1.28 -7.70
CA ILE A 88 14.94 -1.49 -6.36
C ILE A 88 14.11 -2.55 -5.64
N ASP A 89 14.73 -3.67 -5.30
CA ASP A 89 14.08 -4.75 -4.54
C ASP A 89 14.04 -4.45 -3.02
N GLU A 90 13.46 -5.36 -2.25
CA GLU A 90 13.32 -5.22 -0.80
C GLU A 90 14.68 -5.08 -0.09
N GLU A 91 15.69 -5.87 -0.48
CA GLU A 91 17.00 -5.83 0.18
C GLU A 91 17.75 -4.53 -0.11
N ALA A 92 17.68 -4.05 -1.36
CA ALA A 92 18.23 -2.77 -1.75
C ALA A 92 17.50 -1.60 -1.07
N LEU A 93 16.17 -1.65 -0.99
CA LEU A 93 15.39 -0.61 -0.29
C LEU A 93 15.72 -0.56 1.20
N ALA A 94 15.85 -1.72 1.87
CA ALA A 94 16.30 -1.78 3.26
C ALA A 94 17.70 -1.18 3.44
N SER A 95 18.59 -1.41 2.49
CA SER A 95 19.95 -0.86 2.50
C SER A 95 19.94 0.67 2.38
N LEU A 96 19.08 1.26 1.54
CA LEU A 96 18.93 2.73 1.45
C LEU A 96 18.55 3.36 2.79
N TYR A 97 17.64 2.72 3.53
CA TYR A 97 17.25 3.17 4.86
C TYR A 97 18.38 3.00 5.89
N ASN A 98 19.10 1.89 5.84
CA ASN A 98 20.22 1.64 6.75
C ASN A 98 21.39 2.62 6.52
N GLU A 99 21.60 3.05 5.28
CA GLU A 99 22.60 4.08 4.93
C GLU A 99 22.16 5.50 5.30
N GLY A 100 20.94 5.68 5.82
CA GLY A 100 20.41 6.99 6.24
C GLY A 100 20.06 7.92 5.08
N LEU A 101 19.88 7.38 3.87
CA LEU A 101 19.47 8.16 2.69
C LEU A 101 17.98 8.54 2.71
N ALA A 102 17.19 7.78 3.47
CA ALA A 102 15.78 8.02 3.71
C ALA A 102 15.43 7.61 5.15
N ASP A 103 14.30 8.10 5.65
CA ASP A 103 13.83 7.79 7.00
C ASP A 103 12.68 6.77 6.95
N LEU A 104 12.96 5.55 7.40
CA LEU A 104 12.03 4.42 7.32
C LEU A 104 10.76 4.68 8.13
N ASP A 105 10.90 5.23 9.33
CA ASP A 105 9.78 5.51 10.22
C ASP A 105 8.85 6.58 9.64
N THR A 106 9.41 7.64 9.06
CA THR A 106 8.65 8.69 8.37
C THR A 106 7.91 8.15 7.15
N HIS A 107 8.59 7.37 6.31
CA HIS A 107 7.96 6.77 5.13
C HIS A 107 6.86 5.79 5.52
N PHE A 108 7.10 4.98 6.56
CA PHE A 108 6.12 4.03 7.08
C PHE A 108 4.92 4.71 7.73
N ALA A 109 5.10 5.82 8.44
CA ALA A 109 4.00 6.61 8.98
C ALA A 109 3.10 7.16 7.86
N VAL A 110 3.69 7.59 6.74
CA VAL A 110 2.93 8.00 5.56
C VAL A 110 2.15 6.82 4.97
N LEU A 111 2.71 5.62 4.90
CA LEU A 111 1.97 4.42 4.49
C LEU A 111 0.75 4.17 5.41
N GLN A 112 0.92 4.26 6.72
CA GLN A 112 -0.18 4.09 7.68
C GLN A 112 -1.30 5.13 7.47
N ASP A 113 -0.93 6.38 7.20
CA ASP A 113 -1.88 7.45 6.90
C ASP A 113 -2.60 7.22 5.56
N LEU A 114 -1.88 6.83 4.51
CA LEU A 114 -2.46 6.48 3.20
C LEU A 114 -3.46 5.32 3.30
N LEU A 115 -3.11 4.27 4.05
CA LEU A 115 -4.01 3.15 4.33
C LEU A 115 -5.25 3.63 5.08
N THR A 116 -5.08 4.49 6.09
CA THR A 116 -6.20 5.06 6.86
C THR A 116 -7.14 5.87 5.98
N ARG A 117 -6.61 6.72 5.09
CA ARG A 117 -7.41 7.52 4.15
C ARG A 117 -8.14 6.63 3.14
N LYS A 118 -7.48 5.58 2.62
CA LYS A 118 -8.08 4.63 1.68
C LYS A 118 -9.24 3.86 2.31
N LEU A 119 -9.14 3.53 3.61
CA LEU A 119 -10.21 2.90 4.38
C LEU A 119 -11.38 3.86 4.62
N LEU A 120 -11.13 5.11 5.00
CA LEU A 120 -12.17 6.11 5.22
C LEU A 120 -12.90 6.52 3.93
N GLY A 121 -12.17 6.62 2.81
CA GLY A 121 -12.75 6.96 1.50
C GLY A 121 -13.63 5.84 0.92
N LYS A 122 -13.46 4.58 1.36
CA LYS A 122 -14.29 3.46 0.94
C LYS A 122 -15.64 3.43 1.67
N LYS A 123 -15.69 3.86 2.93
CA LYS A 123 -16.90 3.88 3.77
C LYS A 123 -18.01 4.84 3.29
N GLY A 124 -17.70 5.75 2.37
CA GLY A 124 -18.65 6.73 1.82
C GLY A 124 -19.28 6.37 0.48
N LYS A 125 -18.97 5.21 -0.13
CA LYS A 125 -19.54 4.81 -1.44
C LYS A 125 -20.60 3.71 -1.37
N ASP A 126 -20.86 3.15 -0.19
CA ASP A 126 -21.80 2.02 -0.02
C ASP A 126 -23.10 2.43 0.72
N GLN A 127 -23.51 3.71 0.66
CA GLN A 127 -24.81 4.17 1.18
C GLN A 127 -25.54 5.08 0.17
N GLN A 128 -26.06 4.46 -0.90
CA GLN A 128 -27.09 5.00 -1.78
C GLN A 128 -27.61 3.81 -2.61
N GLY A 129 -28.80 3.23 -2.43
CA GLY A 129 -29.89 3.34 -1.48
C GLY A 129 -30.89 2.28 -1.91
N GLU A 130 -31.21 1.32 -1.04
CA GLU A 130 -32.48 0.61 -1.11
C GLU A 130 -33.53 1.57 -0.56
N GLU A 131 -34.58 1.88 -1.33
CA GLU A 131 -35.93 2.24 -0.87
C GLU A 131 -36.79 2.56 -2.09
N GLU A 132 -37.61 1.61 -2.52
CA GLU A 132 -38.99 1.86 -2.97
C GLU A 132 -39.74 0.51 -2.93
N ASP A 133 -40.19 0.17 -1.72
CA ASP A 133 -41.31 -0.75 -1.49
C ASP A 133 -42.56 0.10 -1.20
N GLY A 134 -43.69 -0.26 -1.81
CA GLY A 134 -45.00 0.38 -1.67
C GLY A 134 -45.27 1.50 -2.69
N ASP A 135 -46.39 1.58 -3.41
CA ASP A 135 -47.72 1.07 -3.10
C ASP A 135 -48.62 1.11 -4.37
N ASP A 136 -49.68 0.34 -4.28
CA ASP A 136 -50.82 0.11 -5.18
C ASP A 136 -51.49 1.39 -5.74
N ALA A 137 -51.82 1.40 -7.04
CA ALA A 137 -53.06 1.99 -7.62
C ALA A 137 -53.28 1.56 -9.08
#